data_AF-A0A388NTL7-F1
#
_entry.id   AF-A0A388NTL7-F1
#
_cell.length_a   1.000
_cell.length_b   1.000
_cell.length_c   1.000
_cell.angle_alpha   90.00
_cell.angle_beta   90.00
_cell.angle_gamma   90.00
#
_symmetry.space_group_name_H-M   'P 1'
#
loop_
_entity.id
_entity.type
_entity.pdbx_description
1 polymer ?
#
loop_
_entity_poly.entity_id
_entity_poly.type
_entity_poly.pdbx_seq_one_letter_code
_entity_poly.pdbx_strand_id
1 'polypeptide(L)'
;MRVEGRLGTGVSAKDIILALIARIGIGGGGGHVFEYSGSAIRGLTMEERMTICNMSIEGGARAGMIAPDDVTFEYLAGRRHVPQGAAWERALQRWRALPSDAAAQFDKSITIAANELEPMVTYGTNPGMGVPISGRIPDPAQISNAAARASIEQALEYMGLQPGQALLGQPIDVVFVGSCTNGRISDLRLAAQVMRGRRVASGVRMLVVPGSQEVKRQAEQEGLDRVFRESGAEWREAGCSMCIAMNGDQLRPGQRAVSTSNRNFEGRQGKGGARSSLRR
;
A
#
# COMPACT_ATOMS: atom_id res chain seq x y z
N MET A 1 -4.39 -16.38 5.82
CA MET A 1 -3.76 -16.00 4.53
C MET A 1 -2.32 -16.47 4.51
N ARG A 2 -1.93 -17.33 3.57
CA ARG A 2 -0.56 -17.84 3.43
C ARG A 2 0.09 -17.30 2.17
N VAL A 3 1.28 -16.71 2.29
CA VAL A 3 2.06 -16.18 1.15
C VAL A 3 3.42 -16.88 1.12
N GLU A 4 3.65 -17.72 0.10
CA GLU A 4 4.87 -18.52 -0.03
C GLU A 4 5.76 -18.03 -1.16
N GLY A 5 7.07 -18.23 -1.02
CA GLY A 5 8.08 -17.81 -1.99
C GLY A 5 8.74 -16.49 -1.61
N ARG A 6 9.34 -15.82 -2.59
CA ARG A 6 10.04 -14.54 -2.43
C ARG A 6 9.48 -13.52 -3.41
N LEU A 7 9.38 -12.27 -2.96
CA LEU A 7 8.94 -11.18 -3.83
C LEU A 7 9.98 -10.91 -4.93
N GLY A 8 9.50 -10.74 -6.15
CA GLY A 8 10.32 -10.35 -7.31
C GLY A 8 10.76 -8.88 -7.27
N THR A 9 11.58 -8.50 -8.24
CA THR A 9 12.06 -7.13 -8.38
C THR A 9 10.90 -6.15 -8.59
N GLY A 10 10.88 -5.07 -7.79
CA GLY A 10 9.85 -4.03 -7.87
C GLY A 10 8.52 -4.41 -7.20
N VAL A 11 8.42 -5.62 -6.63
CA VAL A 11 7.26 -6.10 -5.88
C VAL A 11 7.48 -5.83 -4.39
N SER A 12 6.42 -5.46 -3.70
CA SER A 12 6.42 -5.03 -2.32
C SER A 12 5.28 -5.65 -1.51
N ALA A 13 5.30 -5.41 -0.20
CA ALA A 13 4.20 -5.77 0.68
C ALA A 13 2.85 -5.14 0.29
N LYS A 14 2.85 -3.98 -0.38
CA LYS A 14 1.63 -3.37 -0.91
C LYS A 14 1.02 -4.22 -2.03
N ASP A 15 1.86 -4.83 -2.85
CA ASP A 15 1.40 -5.67 -3.97
C ASP A 15 0.80 -6.98 -3.46
N ILE A 16 1.34 -7.55 -2.37
CA ILE A 16 0.73 -8.70 -1.68
C ILE A 16 -0.71 -8.38 -1.25
N ILE A 17 -0.91 -7.27 -0.54
CA ILE A 17 -2.23 -6.95 0.02
C ILE A 17 -3.21 -6.48 -1.07
N LEU A 18 -2.75 -5.76 -2.10
CA LEU A 18 -3.59 -5.43 -3.26
C LEU A 18 -3.99 -6.68 -4.04
N ALA A 19 -3.10 -7.65 -4.25
CA ALA A 19 -3.43 -8.92 -4.90
C ALA A 19 -4.47 -9.71 -4.09
N LEU A 20 -4.35 -9.72 -2.75
CA LEU A 20 -5.36 -10.33 -1.89
C LEU A 20 -6.72 -9.62 -2.03
N ILE A 21 -6.76 -8.29 -1.90
CA ILE A 21 -8.01 -7.52 -1.95
C ILE A 21 -8.65 -7.61 -3.35
N ALA A 22 -7.86 -7.63 -4.43
CA ALA A 22 -8.38 -7.85 -5.78
C ALA A 22 -9.01 -9.23 -5.95
N ARG A 23 -8.46 -10.26 -5.29
CA ARG A 23 -8.99 -11.64 -5.33
C ARG A 23 -10.27 -11.82 -4.54
N ILE A 24 -10.40 -11.17 -3.38
CA ILE A 24 -11.53 -11.38 -2.46
C ILE A 24 -12.58 -10.26 -2.51
N GLY A 25 -12.26 -9.14 -3.16
CA GLY A 25 -13.05 -7.92 -3.14
C GLY A 25 -13.00 -7.17 -1.81
N ILE A 26 -13.58 -5.97 -1.77
CA ILE A 26 -13.59 -5.11 -0.58
C ILE A 26 -14.42 -5.64 0.60
N GLY A 27 -15.26 -6.65 0.38
CA GLY A 27 -16.08 -7.30 1.41
C GLY A 27 -15.67 -8.74 1.72
N GLY A 28 -14.62 -9.27 1.09
CA GLY A 28 -14.27 -10.69 1.15
C GLY A 28 -13.86 -11.19 2.55
N GLY A 29 -13.39 -10.28 3.41
CA GLY A 29 -13.03 -10.54 4.81
C GLY A 29 -14.15 -10.31 5.82
N GLY A 30 -15.37 -9.97 5.39
CA GLY A 30 -16.47 -9.67 6.30
C GLY A 30 -16.70 -10.79 7.31
N GLY A 31 -16.73 -10.45 8.60
CA GLY A 31 -16.90 -11.41 9.69
C GLY A 31 -15.63 -12.17 10.12
N HIS A 32 -14.46 -11.88 9.52
CA HIS A 32 -13.22 -12.61 9.77
C HIS A 32 -12.10 -11.68 10.26
N VAL A 33 -11.07 -12.27 10.86
CA VAL A 33 -9.76 -11.65 11.10
C VAL A 33 -8.75 -12.28 10.15
N PHE A 34 -7.89 -11.46 9.54
CA PHE A 34 -6.83 -11.96 8.68
C PHE A 34 -5.56 -12.23 9.48
N GLU A 35 -5.18 -13.50 9.56
CA GLU A 35 -3.82 -13.89 9.91
C GLU A 35 -2.98 -14.04 8.64
N TYR A 36 -1.84 -13.35 8.55
CA TYR A 36 -0.91 -13.45 7.44
C TYR A 36 0.32 -14.27 7.86
N SER A 37 0.62 -15.31 7.10
CA SER A 37 1.71 -16.25 7.33
C SER A 37 2.40 -16.65 6.03
N GLY A 38 3.42 -17.50 6.13
CA GLY A 38 4.20 -18.01 5.00
C GLY A 38 5.56 -17.35 4.84
N SER A 39 6.41 -17.95 4.01
CA SER A 39 7.81 -17.54 3.85
C SER A 39 7.98 -16.10 3.37
N ALA A 40 7.11 -15.62 2.49
CA ALA A 40 7.19 -14.25 2.00
C ALA A 40 6.88 -13.23 3.12
N ILE A 41 5.87 -13.51 3.96
CA ILE A 41 5.51 -12.66 5.10
C ILE A 41 6.64 -12.59 6.14
N ARG A 42 7.26 -13.74 6.46
CA ARG A 42 8.41 -13.78 7.39
C ARG A 42 9.60 -12.97 6.86
N GLY A 43 9.79 -12.94 5.53
CA GLY A 43 10.83 -12.14 4.89
C GLY A 43 10.60 -10.62 4.88
N LEU A 44 9.43 -10.14 5.32
CA LEU A 44 9.12 -8.71 5.34
C LEU A 44 9.70 -8.02 6.57
N THR A 45 10.12 -6.77 6.38
CA THR A 45 10.44 -5.84 7.47
C THR A 45 9.19 -5.49 8.29
N MET A 46 9.35 -4.98 9.51
CA MET A 46 8.20 -4.52 10.31
C MET A 46 7.39 -3.42 9.63
N GLU A 47 8.03 -2.51 8.89
CA GLU A 47 7.35 -1.44 8.16
C GLU A 47 6.44 -2.00 7.06
N GLU A 48 6.87 -3.04 6.37
CA GLU A 48 6.12 -3.76 5.34
C GLU A 48 4.96 -4.58 5.93
N ARG A 49 5.19 -5.23 7.07
CA ARG A 49 4.13 -5.93 7.83
C ARG A 49 3.02 -4.95 8.24
N MET A 50 3.39 -3.75 8.70
CA MET A 50 2.42 -2.70 9.02
C MET A 50 1.63 -2.24 7.80
N THR A 51 2.22 -2.18 6.60
CA THR A 51 1.48 -1.89 5.36
C THR A 51 0.40 -2.93 5.10
N ILE A 52 0.71 -4.22 5.23
CA ILE A 52 -0.26 -5.32 5.02
C ILE A 52 -1.39 -5.25 6.05
N CYS A 53 -1.06 -5.19 7.35
CA CYS A 53 -2.08 -5.17 8.40
C CYS A 53 -2.92 -3.88 8.37
N ASN A 54 -2.34 -2.75 7.96
CA ASN A 54 -3.09 -1.50 7.78
C ASN A 54 -4.19 -1.65 6.73
N MET A 55 -3.93 -2.43 5.67
CA MET A 55 -4.83 -2.59 4.53
C MET A 55 -5.82 -3.77 4.68
N SER A 56 -5.84 -4.46 5.83
CA SER A 56 -6.78 -5.57 6.05
C SER A 56 -8.24 -5.10 6.06
N ILE A 57 -8.50 -3.88 6.52
CA ILE A 57 -9.86 -3.30 6.56
C ILE A 57 -10.39 -2.98 5.16
N GLU A 58 -9.51 -2.65 4.21
CA GLU A 58 -9.86 -2.45 2.79
C GLU A 58 -10.32 -3.75 2.11
N GLY A 59 -9.95 -4.92 2.64
CA GLY A 59 -10.51 -6.23 2.25
C GLY A 59 -11.73 -6.65 3.08
N GLY A 60 -12.20 -5.81 3.99
CA GLY A 60 -13.38 -6.04 4.83
C GLY A 60 -13.11 -6.84 6.11
N ALA A 61 -11.86 -7.16 6.44
CA ALA A 61 -11.52 -7.88 7.67
C ALA A 61 -11.62 -6.99 8.90
N ARG A 62 -11.99 -7.59 10.05
CA ARG A 62 -12.08 -6.88 11.33
C ARG A 62 -10.71 -6.43 11.84
N ALA A 63 -9.68 -7.21 11.57
CA ALA A 63 -8.30 -6.94 11.92
C ALA A 63 -7.35 -7.71 10.99
N GLY A 64 -6.09 -7.28 10.96
CA GLY A 64 -4.98 -7.99 10.35
C GLY A 64 -3.89 -8.27 11.37
N MET A 65 -3.35 -9.47 11.38
CA MET A 65 -2.28 -9.87 12.30
C MET A 65 -1.20 -10.70 11.61
N ILE A 66 0.04 -10.49 12.06
CA ILE A 66 1.22 -11.27 11.70
C ILE A 66 1.85 -11.70 13.02
N ALA A 67 2.15 -12.98 13.15
CA ALA A 67 2.79 -13.51 14.35
C ALA A 67 4.16 -12.83 14.57
N PRO A 68 4.52 -12.49 15.82
CA PRO A 68 5.81 -11.89 16.11
C PRO A 68 6.93 -12.91 15.93
N ASP A 69 8.08 -12.43 15.49
CA ASP A 69 9.33 -13.17 15.29
C ASP A 69 10.52 -12.24 15.56
N ASP A 70 11.73 -12.70 15.25
CA ASP A 70 12.96 -11.94 15.50
C ASP A 70 12.95 -10.56 14.81
N VAL A 71 12.38 -10.42 13.61
CA VAL A 71 12.21 -9.10 12.96
C VAL A 71 11.37 -8.15 13.80
N THR A 72 10.34 -8.68 14.46
CA THR A 72 9.49 -7.92 15.37
C THR A 72 10.25 -7.52 16.64
N PHE A 73 11.02 -8.46 17.20
CA PHE A 73 11.79 -8.25 18.43
C PHE A 73 12.92 -7.23 18.21
N GLU A 74 13.68 -7.37 17.13
CA GLU A 74 14.73 -6.43 16.71
C GLU A 74 14.18 -5.03 16.47
N TYR A 75 13.03 -4.92 15.82
CA TYR A 75 12.38 -3.62 15.62
C TYR A 75 12.00 -2.95 16.94
N LEU A 76 11.60 -3.72 17.96
CA LEU A 76 11.21 -3.19 19.28
C LEU A 76 12.41 -2.89 20.18
N ALA A 77 13.50 -3.63 20.08
CA ALA A 77 14.65 -3.53 20.97
C ALA A 77 15.15 -2.07 21.12
N GLY A 78 15.37 -1.64 22.36
CA GLY A 78 15.90 -0.31 22.66
C GLY A 78 14.93 0.87 22.49
N ARG A 79 13.67 0.66 22.06
CA ARG A 79 12.70 1.75 21.94
C ARG A 79 12.21 2.24 23.30
N ARG A 80 11.88 3.54 23.38
CA ARG A 80 11.50 4.29 24.61
C ARG A 80 10.50 3.57 25.54
N HIS A 81 9.51 2.87 24.99
CA HIS A 81 8.42 2.24 25.76
C HIS A 81 8.54 0.73 25.84
N VAL A 82 9.64 0.16 25.37
CA VAL A 82 9.86 -1.28 25.36
C VAL A 82 10.54 -1.68 26.68
N PRO A 83 10.11 -2.79 27.33
CA PRO A 83 10.73 -3.28 28.55
C PRO A 83 12.24 -3.45 28.40
N GLN A 84 12.97 -3.31 29.50
CA GLN A 84 14.44 -3.39 29.53
C GLN A 84 14.90 -4.49 30.49
N GLY A 85 16.14 -4.96 30.32
CA GLY A 85 16.79 -5.95 31.19
C GLY A 85 15.94 -7.21 31.39
N ALA A 86 15.80 -7.69 32.63
CA ALA A 86 15.03 -8.90 32.91
C ALA A 86 13.54 -8.83 32.49
N ALA A 87 12.95 -7.63 32.38
CA ALA A 87 11.58 -7.48 31.89
C ALA A 87 11.48 -7.68 30.37
N TRP A 88 12.53 -7.32 29.62
CA TRP A 88 12.65 -7.61 28.19
C TRP A 88 12.69 -9.11 27.92
N GLU A 89 13.54 -9.84 28.65
CA GLU A 89 13.65 -11.31 28.50
C GLU A 89 12.33 -12.02 28.77
N ARG A 90 11.59 -11.62 29.81
CA ARG A 90 10.25 -12.15 30.08
C ARG A 90 9.25 -11.81 28.97
N ALA A 91 9.33 -10.61 28.41
CA ALA A 91 8.48 -10.21 27.30
C ALA A 91 8.78 -11.03 26.04
N LEU A 92 10.05 -11.25 25.71
CA LEU A 92 10.48 -12.10 24.59
C LEU A 92 9.98 -13.53 24.74
N GLN A 93 10.13 -14.14 25.92
CA GLN A 93 9.61 -15.49 26.18
C GLN A 93 8.10 -15.57 25.94
N ARG A 94 7.35 -14.60 26.46
CA ARG A 94 5.90 -14.52 26.23
C ARG A 94 5.56 -14.32 24.76
N TRP A 95 6.23 -13.40 24.05
CA TRP A 95 5.90 -13.10 22.67
C TRP A 95 6.24 -14.24 21.72
N ARG A 96 7.30 -15.01 21.99
CA ARG A 96 7.64 -16.23 21.23
C ARG A 96 6.59 -17.32 21.32
N ALA A 97 5.70 -17.27 22.31
CA ALA A 97 4.57 -18.18 22.46
C ALA A 97 3.26 -17.67 21.83
N LEU A 98 3.26 -16.49 21.19
CA LEU A 98 2.07 -15.93 20.52
C LEU A 98 1.76 -16.48 19.11
N PRO A 99 2.71 -17.03 18.32
CA PRO A 99 2.35 -17.63 17.03
C PRO A 99 1.29 -18.73 17.19
N SER A 100 0.40 -18.82 16.20
CA SER A 100 -0.68 -19.82 16.17
C SER A 100 -0.13 -21.25 16.22
N ASP A 101 -0.81 -22.12 16.97
CA ASP A 101 -0.45 -23.53 17.07
C ASP A 101 -0.50 -24.24 15.70
N ALA A 102 0.32 -25.27 15.51
CA ALA A 102 0.36 -26.02 14.25
C ALA A 102 -0.99 -26.66 13.86
N ALA A 103 -1.85 -26.95 14.85
CA ALA A 103 -3.18 -27.52 14.67
C ALA A 103 -4.31 -26.46 14.61
N ALA A 104 -3.96 -25.16 14.58
CA ALA A 104 -4.95 -24.10 14.48
C ALA A 104 -5.82 -24.23 13.23
N GLN A 105 -7.13 -24.10 13.40
CA GLN A 105 -8.10 -24.17 12.32
C GLN A 105 -8.48 -22.76 11.86
N PHE A 106 -8.68 -22.60 10.55
CA PHE A 106 -9.06 -21.34 9.92
C PHE A 106 -10.37 -21.53 9.15
N ASP A 107 -11.34 -20.65 9.36
CA ASP A 107 -12.64 -20.70 8.66
C ASP A 107 -12.46 -20.65 7.14
N LYS A 108 -11.46 -19.89 6.68
CA LYS A 108 -11.09 -19.74 5.28
C LYS A 108 -9.57 -19.66 5.13
N SER A 109 -9.07 -20.31 4.08
CA SER A 109 -7.66 -20.28 3.73
C SER A 109 -7.47 -19.84 2.28
N ILE A 110 -6.56 -18.90 2.09
CA ILE A 110 -6.13 -18.42 0.77
C ILE A 110 -4.62 -18.52 0.73
N THR A 111 -4.09 -18.98 -0.40
CA THR A 111 -2.66 -19.05 -0.68
C THR A 111 -2.32 -18.17 -1.87
N ILE A 112 -1.25 -17.37 -1.75
CA ILE A 112 -0.63 -16.60 -2.85
C ILE A 112 0.82 -17.05 -3.00
N ALA A 113 1.24 -17.29 -4.24
CA ALA A 113 2.63 -17.50 -4.61
C ALA A 113 3.30 -16.13 -4.83
N ALA A 114 4.19 -15.72 -3.93
CA ALA A 114 4.88 -14.43 -3.98
C ALA A 114 5.77 -14.27 -5.22
N ASN A 115 6.27 -15.38 -5.76
CA ASN A 115 7.08 -15.42 -6.98
C ASN A 115 6.28 -15.14 -8.25
N GLU A 116 4.95 -15.23 -8.19
CA GLU A 116 4.05 -14.91 -9.32
C GLU A 116 3.46 -13.49 -9.21
N LEU A 117 3.75 -12.78 -8.12
CA LEU A 117 3.31 -11.40 -7.97
C LEU A 117 4.12 -10.49 -8.87
N GLU A 118 3.42 -9.57 -9.52
CA GLU A 118 3.96 -8.43 -10.21
C GLU A 118 3.59 -7.15 -9.45
N PRO A 119 4.23 -6.00 -9.74
CA PRO A 119 3.79 -4.73 -9.18
C PRO A 119 2.31 -4.49 -9.51
N MET A 120 1.50 -4.18 -8.50
CA MET A 120 0.05 -4.02 -8.61
C MET A 120 -0.32 -2.55 -8.64
N VAL A 121 -1.45 -2.26 -9.30
CA VAL A 121 -2.06 -0.94 -9.32
C VAL A 121 -3.57 -1.06 -9.31
N THR A 122 -4.27 -0.11 -8.67
CA THR A 122 -5.74 -0.05 -8.80
C THR A 122 -6.14 0.77 -10.02
N TYR A 123 -7.02 0.23 -10.85
CA TYR A 123 -7.52 0.92 -12.04
C TYR A 123 -8.81 1.71 -11.78
N GLY A 124 -9.57 1.33 -10.76
CA GLY A 124 -10.90 1.84 -10.49
C GLY A 124 -10.97 2.75 -9.27
N THR A 125 -12.12 2.72 -8.59
CA THR A 125 -12.47 3.65 -7.50
C THR A 125 -12.48 3.00 -6.11
N ASN A 126 -11.98 1.77 -5.99
CA ASN A 126 -11.74 1.14 -4.70
C ASN A 126 -10.54 0.17 -4.76
N PRO A 127 -10.00 -0.25 -3.60
CA PRO A 127 -8.84 -1.14 -3.53
C PRO A 127 -9.03 -2.55 -4.11
N GLY A 128 -10.29 -3.02 -4.25
CA GLY A 128 -10.60 -4.31 -4.89
C GLY A 128 -10.49 -4.28 -6.41
N MET A 129 -10.44 -3.11 -7.03
CA MET A 129 -10.24 -2.94 -8.47
C MET A 129 -8.73 -2.90 -8.79
N GLY A 130 -8.01 -3.94 -8.39
CA GLY A 130 -6.56 -4.09 -8.58
C GLY A 130 -6.20 -5.00 -9.76
N VAL A 131 -5.16 -4.63 -10.49
CA VAL A 131 -4.57 -5.43 -11.58
C VAL A 131 -3.03 -5.37 -11.50
N PRO A 132 -2.32 -6.38 -12.04
CA PRO A 132 -0.89 -6.25 -12.33
C PRO A 132 -0.65 -5.03 -13.22
N ILE A 133 0.49 -4.36 -13.07
CA ILE A 133 0.85 -3.19 -13.87
C ILE A 133 0.96 -3.50 -15.36
N SER A 134 1.32 -4.75 -15.70
CA SER A 134 1.35 -5.30 -17.06
C SER A 134 -0.04 -5.68 -17.59
N GLY A 135 -1.04 -5.74 -16.72
CA GLY A 135 -2.40 -6.17 -17.01
C GLY A 135 -3.21 -5.16 -17.82
N ARG A 136 -4.41 -5.61 -18.23
CA ARG A 136 -5.39 -4.80 -18.97
C ARG A 136 -6.61 -4.51 -18.12
N ILE A 137 -7.27 -3.40 -18.43
CA ILE A 137 -8.54 -3.03 -17.82
C ILE A 137 -9.61 -4.11 -18.11
N PRO A 138 -10.29 -4.65 -17.08
CA PRO A 138 -11.35 -5.63 -17.29
C PRO A 138 -12.47 -5.10 -18.17
N ASP A 139 -13.03 -5.97 -19.01
CA ASP A 139 -14.19 -5.64 -19.84
C ASP A 139 -15.49 -5.96 -19.09
N PRO A 140 -16.33 -4.95 -18.76
CA PRO A 140 -17.60 -5.18 -18.08
C PRO A 140 -18.52 -6.17 -18.80
N ALA A 141 -18.44 -6.27 -20.14
CA ALA A 141 -19.24 -7.19 -20.93
C ALA A 141 -18.95 -8.67 -20.59
N GLN A 142 -17.77 -8.97 -20.05
CA GLN A 142 -17.35 -10.32 -19.66
C GLN A 142 -17.73 -10.66 -18.21
N ILE A 143 -18.29 -9.71 -17.45
CA ILE A 143 -18.66 -9.91 -16.04
C ILE A 143 -20.11 -10.39 -15.97
N SER A 144 -20.33 -11.59 -15.44
CA SER A 144 -21.66 -12.21 -15.34
C SER A 144 -22.55 -11.56 -14.27
N ASN A 145 -21.97 -11.15 -13.13
CA ASN A 145 -22.71 -10.52 -12.05
C ASN A 145 -23.07 -9.06 -12.41
N ALA A 146 -24.36 -8.75 -12.46
CA ALA A 146 -24.85 -7.43 -12.87
C ALA A 146 -24.40 -6.27 -11.96
N ALA A 147 -24.34 -6.49 -10.65
CA ALA A 147 -23.89 -5.46 -9.71
C ALA A 147 -22.38 -5.17 -9.85
N ALA A 148 -21.57 -6.23 -10.02
CA ALA A 148 -20.14 -6.08 -10.28
C ALA A 148 -19.88 -5.40 -11.64
N ARG A 149 -20.65 -5.76 -12.68
CA ARG A 149 -20.59 -5.11 -13.98
C ARG A 149 -20.86 -3.60 -13.87
N ALA A 150 -21.98 -3.22 -13.27
CA ALA A 150 -22.35 -1.82 -13.10
C ALA A 150 -21.29 -1.03 -12.28
N SER A 151 -20.74 -1.66 -11.24
CA SER A 151 -19.67 -1.04 -10.45
C SER A 151 -18.39 -0.79 -11.26
N ILE A 152 -18.00 -1.71 -12.14
CA ILE A 152 -16.84 -1.53 -13.02
C ILE A 152 -17.14 -0.45 -14.06
N GLU A 153 -18.31 -0.47 -14.70
CA GLU A 153 -18.71 0.56 -15.69
C GLU A 153 -18.61 1.98 -15.11
N GLN A 154 -19.17 2.20 -13.92
CA GLN A 154 -19.08 3.48 -13.20
C GLN A 154 -17.62 3.87 -12.90
N ALA A 155 -16.81 2.91 -12.43
CA ALA A 155 -15.41 3.17 -12.15
C ALA A 155 -14.62 3.53 -13.41
N LEU A 156 -14.89 2.89 -14.55
CA LEU A 156 -14.22 3.19 -15.82
C LEU A 156 -14.61 4.57 -16.35
N GLU A 157 -15.89 4.94 -16.25
CA GLU A 157 -16.38 6.27 -16.60
C GLU A 157 -15.68 7.34 -15.75
N TYR A 158 -15.68 7.17 -14.43
CA TYR A 158 -15.00 8.09 -13.51
C TYR A 158 -13.50 8.20 -13.83
N MET A 159 -12.83 7.06 -14.00
CA MET A 159 -11.38 6.98 -14.25
C MET A 159 -10.99 7.37 -15.68
N GLY A 160 -11.96 7.56 -16.58
CA GLY A 160 -11.73 7.81 -17.99
C GLY A 160 -10.85 6.75 -18.63
N LEU A 161 -11.18 5.48 -18.38
CA LEU A 161 -10.48 4.31 -18.90
C LEU A 161 -11.43 3.49 -19.78
N GLN A 162 -10.87 2.80 -20.76
CA GLN A 162 -11.60 1.95 -21.69
C GLN A 162 -11.36 0.47 -21.38
N PRO A 163 -12.35 -0.42 -21.61
CA PRO A 163 -12.16 -1.86 -21.57
C PRO A 163 -10.96 -2.33 -22.38
N GLY A 164 -10.17 -3.26 -21.85
CA GLY A 164 -9.00 -3.83 -22.51
C GLY A 164 -7.79 -2.89 -22.63
N GLN A 165 -7.89 -1.63 -22.21
CA GLN A 165 -6.80 -0.67 -22.24
C GLN A 165 -5.63 -1.10 -21.33
N ALA A 166 -4.40 -0.74 -21.68
CA ALA A 166 -3.25 -0.88 -20.80
C ALA A 166 -3.11 0.36 -19.89
N LEU A 167 -2.74 0.15 -18.63
CA LEU A 167 -2.44 1.25 -17.70
C LEU A 167 -1.07 1.88 -17.97
N LEU A 168 -0.10 1.06 -18.40
CA LEU A 168 1.20 1.56 -18.82
C LEU A 168 1.06 2.49 -20.05
N GLY A 169 1.83 3.57 -20.03
CA GLY A 169 1.80 4.61 -21.07
C GLY A 169 0.66 5.62 -20.90
N GLN A 170 -0.23 5.47 -19.93
CA GLN A 170 -1.23 6.49 -19.63
C GLN A 170 -0.58 7.73 -19.02
N PRO A 171 -0.95 8.94 -19.46
CA PRO A 171 -0.47 10.17 -18.85
C PRO A 171 -1.02 10.30 -17.43
N ILE A 172 -0.20 10.91 -16.57
CA ILE A 172 -0.55 11.24 -15.18
C ILE A 172 -0.20 12.70 -14.94
N ASP A 173 -0.98 13.34 -14.08
CA ASP A 173 -0.79 14.75 -13.73
C ASP A 173 -0.11 14.89 -12.36
N VAL A 174 -0.38 13.93 -11.46
CA VAL A 174 0.06 14.00 -10.06
C VAL A 174 0.64 12.66 -9.59
N VAL A 175 1.74 12.73 -8.85
CA VAL A 175 2.29 11.59 -8.10
C VAL A 175 2.30 11.96 -6.63
N PHE A 176 1.78 11.08 -5.78
CA PHE A 176 1.80 11.27 -4.33
C PHE A 176 2.49 10.10 -3.64
N VAL A 177 3.63 10.38 -3.02
CA VAL A 177 4.38 9.44 -2.19
C VAL A 177 4.22 9.87 -0.74
N GLY A 178 3.42 9.13 0.01
CA GLY A 178 3.19 9.36 1.42
C GLY A 178 1.86 8.78 1.87
N SER A 179 1.68 8.70 3.18
CA SER A 179 0.48 8.34 3.95
C SER A 179 0.93 7.63 5.23
N CYS A 180 0.00 7.35 6.13
CA CYS A 180 0.25 6.43 7.24
C CYS A 180 0.59 4.99 6.77
N THR A 181 0.24 4.63 5.53
CA THR A 181 0.48 3.29 4.96
C THR A 181 1.83 3.16 4.28
N ASN A 182 2.29 4.19 3.56
CA ASN A 182 3.50 4.16 2.73
C ASN A 182 4.25 5.51 2.75
N GLY A 183 4.54 5.99 3.96
CA GLY A 183 5.31 7.21 4.22
C GLY A 183 6.37 7.00 5.31
N ARG A 184 6.77 5.74 5.56
CA ARG A 184 7.81 5.41 6.54
C ARG A 184 9.20 5.61 5.94
N ILE A 185 10.24 5.50 6.76
CA ILE A 185 11.59 5.80 6.28
C ILE A 185 12.04 4.84 5.17
N SER A 186 11.68 3.55 5.23
CA SER A 186 11.99 2.62 4.14
C SER A 186 11.30 2.98 2.83
N ASP A 187 10.05 3.45 2.87
CA ASP A 187 9.32 3.91 1.67
C ASP A 187 10.02 5.12 1.03
N LEU A 188 10.41 6.10 1.84
CA LEU A 188 11.11 7.29 1.35
C LEU A 188 12.49 6.96 0.78
N ARG A 189 13.24 6.04 1.41
CA ARG A 189 14.52 5.56 0.87
C ARG A 189 14.34 4.88 -0.48
N LEU A 190 13.32 4.04 -0.64
CA LEU A 190 13.01 3.39 -1.92
C LEU A 190 12.66 4.42 -3.01
N ALA A 191 11.79 5.38 -2.69
CA ALA A 191 11.44 6.44 -3.63
C ALA A 191 12.67 7.30 -4.01
N ALA A 192 13.53 7.64 -3.04
CA ALA A 192 14.75 8.40 -3.28
C ALA A 192 15.76 7.64 -4.15
N GLN A 193 15.87 6.31 -4.00
CA GLN A 193 16.72 5.48 -4.87
C GLN A 193 16.31 5.57 -6.34
N VAL A 194 15.00 5.57 -6.62
CA VAL A 194 14.48 5.74 -7.99
C VAL A 194 14.70 7.16 -8.49
N MET A 195 14.56 8.16 -7.61
CA MET A 195 14.60 9.57 -7.97
C MET A 195 16.00 10.15 -8.11
N ARG A 196 17.02 9.53 -7.51
CA ARG A 196 18.39 10.03 -7.52
C ARG A 196 18.90 10.18 -8.96
N GLY A 197 19.34 11.40 -9.30
CA GLY A 197 19.83 11.73 -10.63
C GLY A 197 18.74 11.82 -11.71
N ARG A 198 17.45 11.74 -11.34
CA ARG A 198 16.31 11.87 -12.24
C ARG A 198 15.50 13.12 -11.92
N ARG A 199 14.70 13.58 -12.87
CA ARG A 199 13.75 14.69 -12.66
C ARG A 199 12.32 14.22 -12.88
N VAL A 200 11.40 14.82 -12.13
CA VAL A 200 9.97 14.73 -12.36
C VAL A 200 9.68 15.28 -13.77
N ALA A 201 8.82 14.59 -14.52
CA ALA A 201 8.48 14.96 -15.87
C ALA A 201 7.79 16.33 -15.93
N SER A 202 8.01 17.08 -17.02
CA SER A 202 7.37 18.37 -17.23
C SER A 202 5.84 18.24 -17.18
N GLY A 203 5.18 19.14 -16.45
CA GLY A 203 3.72 19.13 -16.27
C GLY A 203 3.22 18.16 -15.20
N VAL A 204 4.09 17.29 -14.64
CA VAL A 204 3.72 16.38 -13.55
C VAL A 204 4.05 17.02 -12.21
N ARG A 205 3.08 17.04 -11.30
CA ARG A 205 3.26 17.48 -9.92
C ARG A 205 3.56 16.27 -9.03
N MET A 206 4.70 16.26 -8.35
CA MET A 206 5.02 15.19 -7.39
C MET A 206 5.06 15.71 -5.97
N LEU A 207 4.32 15.07 -5.07
CA LEU A 207 4.24 15.36 -3.64
C LEU A 207 4.92 14.24 -2.86
N VAL A 208 5.84 14.58 -1.96
CA VAL A 208 6.46 13.63 -1.05
C VAL A 208 6.19 14.03 0.40
N VAL A 209 5.50 13.16 1.13
CA VAL A 209 4.94 13.45 2.46
C VAL A 209 5.37 12.39 3.47
N PRO A 210 6.20 12.75 4.47
CA PRO A 210 6.55 11.84 5.54
C PRO A 210 5.35 11.43 6.39
N GLY A 211 5.34 10.18 6.84
CA GLY A 211 4.25 9.63 7.67
C GLY A 211 4.25 10.14 9.12
N SER A 212 5.36 10.71 9.59
CA SER A 212 5.46 11.33 10.92
C SER A 212 6.58 12.36 10.98
N GLN A 213 6.55 13.21 12.01
CA GLN A 213 7.62 14.19 12.27
C GLN A 213 8.97 13.52 12.56
N GLU A 214 8.97 12.33 13.17
CA GLU A 214 10.19 11.54 13.39
C GLU A 214 10.78 11.06 12.06
N VAL A 215 9.95 10.51 11.17
CA VAL A 215 10.39 10.06 9.84
C VAL A 215 10.89 11.24 9.01
N LYS A 216 10.24 12.41 9.10
CA LYS A 216 10.68 13.63 8.41
C LYS A 216 12.09 14.03 8.86
N ARG A 217 12.30 14.16 10.18
CA ARG A 217 13.63 14.50 10.74
C ARG A 217 14.69 13.50 10.29
N GLN A 218 14.38 12.21 10.36
CA GLN A 218 15.29 11.17 9.93
C GLN A 218 15.61 11.28 8.43
N ALA A 219 14.60 11.48 7.57
CA ALA A 219 14.79 11.63 6.13
C ALA A 219 15.64 12.87 5.77
N GLU A 220 15.48 13.97 6.51
CA GLU A 220 16.28 15.20 6.34
C GLU A 220 17.72 15.01 6.82
N GLN A 221 17.94 14.28 7.92
CA GLN A 221 19.28 13.88 8.38
C GLN A 221 20.00 12.99 7.36
N GLU A 222 19.26 12.10 6.70
CA GLU A 222 19.76 11.22 5.63
C GLU A 222 19.89 11.95 4.27
N GLY A 223 19.45 13.20 4.16
CA GLY A 223 19.50 14.00 2.94
C GLY A 223 18.52 13.57 1.84
N LEU A 224 17.51 12.76 2.19
CA LEU A 224 16.49 12.28 1.23
C LEU A 224 15.62 13.44 0.71
N ASP A 225 15.36 14.40 1.58
CA ASP A 225 14.62 15.62 1.26
C ASP A 225 15.28 16.43 0.13
N ARG A 226 16.62 16.45 0.07
CA ARG A 226 17.39 17.09 -1.02
C ARG A 226 17.21 16.35 -2.33
N VAL A 227 17.31 15.01 -2.31
CA VAL A 227 17.07 14.16 -3.50
C VAL A 227 15.71 14.45 -4.11
N PHE A 228 14.66 14.58 -3.28
CA PHE A 228 13.32 14.89 -3.77
C PHE A 228 13.20 16.32 -4.31
N ARG A 229 13.76 17.33 -3.64
CA ARG A 229 13.70 18.71 -4.14
C ARG A 229 14.51 18.89 -5.42
N GLU A 230 15.68 18.27 -5.53
CA GLU A 230 16.53 18.29 -6.72
C GLU A 230 15.87 17.62 -7.93
N SER A 231 15.05 16.58 -7.69
CA SER A 231 14.25 15.98 -8.76
C SER A 231 13.07 16.85 -9.20
N GLY A 232 12.75 17.92 -8.47
CA GLY A 232 11.59 18.79 -8.71
C GLY A 232 10.32 18.35 -7.98
N ALA A 233 10.41 17.40 -7.05
CA ALA A 233 9.28 17.03 -6.20
C ALA A 233 9.10 18.01 -5.03
N GLU A 234 7.84 18.19 -4.62
CA GLU A 234 7.45 18.98 -3.46
C GLU A 234 7.66 18.16 -2.17
N TRP A 235 8.72 18.47 -1.42
CA TRP A 235 8.92 17.93 -0.07
C TRP A 235 8.00 18.63 0.94
N ARG A 236 7.07 17.89 1.55
CA ARG A 236 6.04 18.44 2.44
C ARG A 236 6.32 18.22 3.92
N GLU A 237 5.49 18.87 4.72
CA GLU A 237 5.37 18.58 6.14
C GLU A 237 4.71 17.23 6.39
N ALA A 238 5.07 16.60 7.51
CA ALA A 238 4.50 15.30 7.86
C ALA A 238 3.01 15.43 8.18
N GLY A 239 2.19 14.56 7.60
CA GLY A 239 0.74 14.57 7.81
C GLY A 239 -0.03 13.78 6.76
N CYS A 240 -1.37 13.88 6.81
CA CYS A 240 -2.23 13.14 5.89
C CYS A 240 -2.23 13.71 4.46
N SER A 241 -2.10 15.03 4.28
CA SER A 241 -1.99 15.69 2.97
C SER A 241 -3.04 15.17 1.97
N MET A 242 -2.63 14.80 0.75
CA MET A 242 -3.50 14.35 -0.34
C MET A 242 -4.22 13.02 -0.05
N CYS A 243 -3.76 12.22 0.92
CA CYS A 243 -4.47 10.99 1.33
C CYS A 243 -5.94 11.26 1.71
N ILE A 244 -6.20 12.46 2.24
CA ILE A 244 -7.54 12.92 2.65
C ILE A 244 -7.87 14.34 2.14
N ALA A 245 -7.20 14.80 1.08
CA ALA A 245 -7.38 16.14 0.50
C ALA A 245 -7.28 17.30 1.51
N MET A 246 -6.26 17.26 2.38
CA MET A 246 -6.03 18.30 3.40
C MET A 246 -4.83 19.18 3.08
N ASN A 247 -4.71 20.30 3.80
CA ASN A 247 -3.58 21.24 3.70
C ASN A 247 -3.36 21.83 2.29
N GLY A 248 -4.43 21.90 1.48
CA GLY A 248 -4.37 22.37 0.09
C GLY A 248 -3.80 21.35 -0.90
N ASP A 249 -3.38 20.18 -0.44
CA ASP A 249 -2.92 19.08 -1.29
C ASP A 249 -4.13 18.28 -1.77
N GLN A 250 -4.65 18.68 -2.92
CA GLN A 250 -5.79 18.04 -3.56
C GLN A 250 -5.60 17.96 -5.07
N LEU A 251 -6.24 16.97 -5.67
CA LEU A 251 -6.39 16.86 -7.11
C LEU A 251 -7.42 17.86 -7.61
N ARG A 252 -7.13 18.44 -8.77
CA ARG A 252 -8.06 19.29 -9.52
C ARG A 252 -8.95 18.42 -10.40
N PRO A 253 -10.12 18.93 -10.81
CA PRO A 253 -10.97 18.20 -11.72
C PRO A 253 -10.27 17.72 -12.99
N GLY A 254 -10.52 16.46 -13.36
CA GLY A 254 -9.93 15.80 -14.53
C GLY A 254 -8.51 15.28 -14.36
N GLN A 255 -7.80 15.65 -13.28
CA GLN A 255 -6.44 15.17 -13.05
C GLN A 255 -6.42 13.68 -12.72
N ARG A 256 -5.38 12.99 -13.19
CA ARG A 256 -5.05 11.61 -12.86
C ARG A 256 -3.83 11.55 -11.95
N ALA A 257 -3.96 10.79 -10.87
CA ALA A 257 -2.93 10.60 -9.88
C ALA A 257 -2.53 9.14 -9.73
N VAL A 258 -1.24 8.92 -9.46
CA VAL A 258 -0.73 7.68 -8.88
C VAL A 258 -0.32 7.97 -7.44
N SER A 259 -0.88 7.23 -6.49
CA SER A 259 -0.79 7.53 -5.07
C SER A 259 -0.33 6.32 -4.26
N THR A 260 0.57 6.56 -3.29
CA THR A 260 0.94 5.54 -2.30
C THR A 260 -0.04 5.42 -1.12
N SER A 261 -1.17 6.12 -1.17
CA SER A 261 -2.31 5.93 -0.28
C SER A 261 -2.86 4.49 -0.29
N ASN A 262 -3.67 4.15 0.71
CA ASN A 262 -4.44 2.91 0.78
C ASN A 262 -5.87 3.03 0.24
N ARG A 263 -6.35 4.25 -0.07
CA ARG A 263 -7.74 4.51 -0.48
C ARG A 263 -7.81 5.46 -1.68
N ASN A 264 -8.67 5.11 -2.63
CA ASN A 264 -8.92 5.85 -3.87
C ASN A 264 -10.41 5.98 -4.21
N PHE A 265 -11.27 6.01 -3.19
CA PHE A 265 -12.70 6.31 -3.37
C PHE A 265 -12.90 7.66 -4.07
N GLU A 266 -13.97 7.75 -4.85
CA GLU A 266 -14.32 8.98 -5.57
C GLU A 266 -14.39 10.18 -4.62
N GLY A 267 -13.81 11.30 -5.03
CA GLY A 267 -13.76 12.50 -4.21
C GLY A 267 -12.75 12.50 -3.05
N ARG A 268 -12.13 11.35 -2.70
CA ARG A 268 -11.27 11.23 -1.51
C ARG A 268 -10.06 12.17 -1.52
N GLN A 269 -9.46 12.35 -2.69
CA GLN A 269 -8.24 13.15 -2.87
C GLN A 269 -8.52 14.50 -3.56
N GLY A 270 -9.79 14.88 -3.72
CA GLY A 270 -10.21 16.09 -4.41
C GLY A 270 -11.58 15.89 -5.05
N LYS A 271 -12.43 16.91 -5.02
CA LYS A 271 -13.78 16.86 -5.60
C LYS A 271 -13.74 17.04 -7.12
N GLY A 272 -14.68 16.38 -7.82
CA GLY A 272 -15.00 16.66 -9.22
C GLY A 272 -14.18 15.90 -10.26
N GLY A 273 -14.37 14.58 -10.40
CA GLY A 273 -13.74 13.79 -11.49
C GLY A 273 -12.22 13.63 -11.36
N ALA A 274 -11.68 13.74 -10.14
CA ALA A 274 -10.26 13.52 -9.83
C ALA A 274 -9.95 12.03 -9.68
N ARG A 275 -9.04 11.50 -10.51
CA ARG A 275 -8.83 10.06 -10.70
C ARG A 275 -7.60 9.63 -9.91
N SER A 276 -7.72 8.60 -9.06
CA SER A 276 -6.57 8.11 -8.30
C SER A 276 -6.41 6.61 -8.43
N SER A 277 -5.20 6.21 -8.79
CA SER A 277 -4.73 4.83 -8.72
C SER A 277 -3.80 4.64 -7.53
N LEU A 278 -3.90 3.49 -6.86
CA LEU A 278 -3.05 3.13 -5.73
C LEU A 278 -1.89 2.27 -6.22
N ARG A 279 -0.66 2.65 -5.85
CA ARG A 279 0.58 1.89 -6.12
C ARG A 279 1.62 2.18 -5.03
N ARG A 280 2.69 1.40 -4.86
CA ARG A 280 3.85 1.80 -4.06
C ARG A 280 4.84 2.60 -4.90
#